data_AF-A0A074MB57-F1
#
_entry.id   AF-A0A074MB57-F1
#
_cell.length_a   1.000
_cell.length_b   1.000
_cell.length_c   1.000
_cell.angle_alpha   90.00
_cell.angle_beta   90.00
_cell.angle_gamma   90.00
#
_symmetry.space_group_name_H-M   'P 1'
#
loop_
_entity.id
_entity.type
_entity.pdbx_description
1 polymer ?
#
loop_
_entity_poly.entity_id
_entity_poly.type
_entity_poly.pdbx_seq_one_letter_code
_entity_poly.pdbx_strand_id
1 'polypeptide(L)'
;MLKPFHGFALISLGIAAACASIHVTGDPAVTVTAVAETEPVGTANEDAADDPAIWRNPADPAKSLIVGTDKKAGLHVYDLAGRELSFMPAPGLNNVDLVELPDGRVLALSSDRSDLETAHVSVARLDPDTAALTPIARIEVGPGEGYGICMGEVDGDGSFTVFSAPKKGIVYRTALQFEGEELIDKTETLTSVPSQPEGCIADPRTGTLYIGEEAAGIWAIDMQTGDKRLVAEVDNRLLVADVEGLAIAPEGRDGGYLVASSQGDNAYAVFRLPGMEPVGRFRIGAGAFGSTEETDGIELDPRAFGPAFPGGLFVAQDGMNGASAQNFKLVRWDAVLEALEAVPPAP
;
A
#
# COMPACT_ATOMS: atom_id res chain seq x y z
N MET A 1 75.34 -18.83 -15.86
CA MET A 1 74.58 -18.64 -17.12
C MET A 1 73.20 -19.23 -16.95
N LEU A 2 72.20 -18.53 -17.49
CA LEU A 2 70.78 -18.54 -17.14
C LEU A 2 70.09 -19.91 -17.28
N LYS A 3 69.16 -20.22 -16.37
CA LYS A 3 68.05 -21.17 -16.60
C LYS A 3 66.78 -20.36 -16.93
N PRO A 4 65.99 -20.74 -17.95
CA PRO A 4 64.80 -19.99 -18.33
C PRO A 4 63.62 -20.34 -17.41
N PHE A 5 63.02 -19.33 -16.80
CA PHE A 5 61.69 -19.44 -16.20
C PHE A 5 60.64 -19.52 -17.32
N HIS A 6 59.91 -20.64 -17.38
CA HIS A 6 58.69 -20.73 -18.17
C HIS A 6 57.54 -20.20 -17.31
N GLY A 7 57.06 -19.00 -17.62
CA GLY A 7 55.82 -18.47 -17.05
C GLY A 7 54.63 -19.09 -17.77
N PHE A 8 53.86 -19.92 -17.05
CA PHE A 8 52.52 -20.32 -17.50
C PHE A 8 51.57 -19.14 -17.26
N ALA A 9 51.13 -18.49 -18.34
CA ALA A 9 49.99 -17.57 -18.28
C ALA A 9 48.71 -18.40 -18.23
N LEU A 10 48.09 -18.53 -17.06
CA LEU A 10 46.69 -18.95 -16.96
C LEU A 10 45.82 -17.78 -17.43
N ILE A 11 45.22 -17.92 -18.60
CA ILE A 11 44.10 -17.09 -19.03
C ILE A 11 42.87 -17.59 -18.28
N SER A 12 42.49 -16.89 -17.21
CA SER A 12 41.20 -17.07 -16.54
C SER A 12 40.12 -16.52 -17.48
N LEU A 13 39.42 -17.42 -18.17
CA LEU A 13 38.20 -17.10 -18.90
C LEU A 13 37.09 -16.85 -17.84
N GLY A 14 36.87 -15.59 -17.50
CA GLY A 14 35.75 -15.18 -16.65
C GLY A 14 34.44 -15.36 -17.43
N ILE A 15 33.69 -16.41 -17.11
CA ILE A 15 32.30 -16.53 -17.55
C ILE A 15 31.49 -15.56 -16.70
N ALA A 16 31.20 -14.37 -17.22
CA ALA A 16 30.16 -13.52 -16.70
C ALA A 16 28.82 -14.20 -17.00
N ALA A 17 28.34 -15.02 -16.06
CA ALA A 17 26.95 -15.42 -16.04
C ALA A 17 26.14 -14.17 -15.70
N ALA A 18 25.63 -13.49 -16.73
CA ALA A 18 24.51 -12.58 -16.53
C ALA A 18 23.37 -13.41 -15.95
N CYS A 19 23.05 -13.24 -14.68
CA CYS A 19 21.76 -13.65 -14.14
C CYS A 19 20.72 -12.80 -14.88
N ALA A 20 20.23 -13.29 -16.03
CA ALA A 20 18.96 -12.84 -16.55
C ALA A 20 17.94 -13.32 -15.51
N SER A 21 17.46 -12.40 -14.66
CA SER A 21 16.23 -12.62 -13.90
C SER A 21 15.17 -13.02 -14.92
N ILE A 22 14.66 -14.25 -14.78
CA ILE A 22 13.55 -14.70 -15.62
C ILE A 22 12.38 -13.83 -15.19
N HIS A 23 11.98 -12.89 -16.05
CA HIS A 23 10.77 -12.10 -15.80
C HIS A 23 9.59 -13.08 -15.81
N VAL A 24 9.03 -13.29 -14.62
CA VAL A 24 7.85 -14.14 -14.44
C VAL A 24 6.65 -13.28 -14.79
N THR A 25 5.90 -13.69 -15.81
CA THR A 25 4.62 -13.07 -16.12
C THR A 25 3.52 -13.99 -15.61
N GLY A 26 2.63 -13.47 -14.77
CA GLY A 26 1.48 -14.22 -14.29
C GLY A 26 0.43 -14.48 -15.38
N ASP A 27 -0.73 -14.98 -14.97
CA ASP A 27 -1.89 -15.20 -15.84
C ASP A 27 -2.32 -13.86 -16.48
N PRO A 28 -3.01 -13.88 -17.65
CA PRO A 28 -3.41 -12.65 -18.33
C PRO A 28 -4.20 -11.70 -17.43
N ALA A 29 -3.91 -10.41 -17.55
CA ALA A 29 -4.59 -9.34 -16.83
C ALA A 29 -5.33 -8.43 -17.82
N VAL A 30 -6.57 -8.06 -17.49
CA VAL A 30 -7.33 -7.09 -18.30
C VAL A 30 -6.71 -5.70 -18.16
N THR A 31 -6.78 -4.89 -19.21
CA THR A 31 -6.21 -3.55 -19.18
C THR A 31 -7.28 -2.50 -18.91
N VAL A 32 -7.03 -1.67 -17.91
CA VAL A 32 -7.75 -0.39 -17.68
C VAL A 32 -6.76 0.76 -17.84
N THR A 33 -7.27 2.00 -17.87
CA THR A 33 -6.44 3.20 -17.95
C THR A 33 -6.78 4.15 -16.81
N ALA A 34 -5.78 4.86 -16.31
CA ALA A 34 -5.98 5.97 -15.39
C ALA A 34 -6.77 7.10 -16.05
N VAL A 35 -7.55 7.81 -15.23
CA VAL A 35 -8.35 8.98 -15.62
C VAL A 35 -7.80 10.29 -15.04
N ALA A 36 -6.86 10.20 -14.10
CA ALA A 36 -6.03 11.29 -13.59
C ALA A 36 -4.74 10.69 -12.99
N GLU A 37 -3.78 11.55 -12.68
CA GLU A 37 -2.58 11.21 -11.91
C GLU A 37 -2.21 12.40 -11.01
N THR A 38 -1.50 12.14 -9.91
CA THR A 38 -0.99 13.22 -9.06
C THR A 38 0.19 13.93 -9.73
N GLU A 39 0.41 15.18 -9.34
CA GLU A 39 1.72 15.81 -9.52
C GLU A 39 2.80 14.89 -8.92
N PRO A 40 3.98 14.79 -9.56
CA PRO A 40 5.07 13.96 -9.05
C PRO A 40 5.54 14.37 -7.66
N VAL A 41 5.99 13.40 -6.86
CA VAL A 41 6.62 13.69 -5.56
C VAL A 41 7.89 14.53 -5.74
N GLY A 42 8.31 15.19 -4.66
CA GLY A 42 9.46 16.10 -4.70
C GLY A 42 10.81 15.42 -4.92
N THR A 43 10.93 14.15 -4.51
CA THR A 43 12.17 13.37 -4.63
C THR A 43 12.29 12.72 -6.01
N ALA A 44 13.18 13.26 -6.84
CA ALA A 44 13.37 12.79 -8.22
C ALA A 44 14.49 11.74 -8.36
N ASN A 45 14.31 10.80 -9.30
CA ASN A 45 15.26 9.73 -9.65
C ASN A 45 15.61 8.79 -8.49
N GLU A 46 14.70 8.65 -7.53
CA GLU A 46 14.80 7.69 -6.44
C GLU A 46 13.46 6.96 -6.28
N ASP A 47 13.52 5.82 -5.61
CA ASP A 47 12.38 5.10 -5.08
C ASP A 47 11.82 5.88 -3.87
N ALA A 48 10.71 6.59 -4.10
CA ALA A 48 10.22 7.69 -3.28
C ALA A 48 8.70 7.65 -3.02
N ALA A 49 7.84 7.75 -4.05
CA ALA A 49 6.40 7.65 -3.82
C ALA A 49 6.08 6.21 -3.44
N ASP A 50 5.26 5.99 -2.41
CA ASP A 50 5.09 4.63 -1.86
C ASP A 50 3.62 4.27 -1.69
N ASP A 51 2.89 4.98 -0.83
CA ASP A 51 1.57 4.57 -0.39
C ASP A 51 0.54 5.69 -0.41
N PRO A 52 -0.64 5.47 -1.02
CA PRO A 52 -1.75 6.40 -0.96
C PRO A 52 -2.75 6.05 0.16
N ALA A 53 -3.43 7.05 0.69
CA ALA A 53 -4.64 6.91 1.51
C ALA A 53 -5.70 7.93 1.08
N ILE A 54 -6.98 7.56 1.14
CA ILE A 54 -8.09 8.41 0.67
C ILE A 54 -8.93 8.91 1.85
N TRP A 55 -9.02 10.24 2.01
CA TRP A 55 -10.07 10.83 2.83
C TRP A 55 -11.25 11.23 1.95
N ARG A 56 -12.38 10.53 2.11
CA ARG A 56 -13.60 10.84 1.39
C ARG A 56 -14.40 11.94 2.09
N ASN A 57 -14.50 13.10 1.46
CA ASN A 57 -15.28 14.21 1.97
C ASN A 57 -16.79 13.85 2.05
N PRO A 58 -17.41 13.84 3.25
CA PRO A 58 -18.79 13.44 3.40
C PRO A 58 -19.79 14.49 2.87
N ALA A 59 -19.42 15.77 2.87
CA ALA A 59 -20.28 16.86 2.43
C ALA A 59 -20.24 17.06 0.90
N ASP A 60 -19.07 16.87 0.29
CA ASP A 60 -18.86 17.00 -1.15
C ASP A 60 -17.79 16.00 -1.62
N PRO A 61 -18.18 14.79 -2.06
CA PRO A 61 -17.23 13.74 -2.41
C PRO A 61 -16.24 14.11 -3.52
N ALA A 62 -16.53 15.11 -4.35
CA ALA A 62 -15.61 15.61 -5.37
C ALA A 62 -14.46 16.45 -4.80
N LYS A 63 -14.55 16.85 -3.53
CA LYS A 63 -13.51 17.56 -2.76
C LYS A 63 -12.83 16.64 -1.74
N SER A 64 -12.80 15.35 -2.03
CA SER A 64 -12.01 14.39 -1.26
C SER A 64 -10.52 14.63 -1.46
N LEU A 65 -9.72 14.13 -0.53
CA LEU A 65 -8.28 14.30 -0.50
C LEU A 65 -7.58 12.95 -0.63
N ILE A 66 -6.41 12.97 -1.23
CA ILE A 66 -5.48 11.84 -1.24
C ILE A 66 -4.25 12.26 -0.45
N VAL A 67 -3.83 11.45 0.51
CA VAL A 67 -2.53 11.60 1.18
C VAL A 67 -1.59 10.57 0.56
N GLY A 68 -0.42 10.99 0.12
CA GLY A 68 0.58 10.10 -0.46
C GLY A 68 1.92 10.24 0.26
N THR A 69 2.58 9.14 0.56
CA THR A 69 3.93 9.15 1.12
C THR A 69 4.98 9.37 0.04
N ASP A 70 5.95 10.23 0.33
CA ASP A 70 7.30 10.22 -0.25
C ASP A 70 8.22 9.69 0.85
N LYS A 71 8.67 8.44 0.73
CA LYS A 71 9.45 7.76 1.78
C LYS A 71 10.81 8.36 2.07
N LYS A 72 11.24 9.34 1.27
CA LYS A 72 12.45 10.14 1.48
C LYS A 72 12.16 11.51 2.08
N ALA A 73 10.95 12.04 1.94
CA ALA A 73 10.65 13.44 2.23
C ALA A 73 9.52 13.68 3.24
N GLY A 74 8.39 12.96 3.16
CA GLY A 74 7.23 13.21 4.01
C GLY A 74 5.89 12.86 3.37
N LEU A 75 4.85 13.63 3.71
CA LEU A 75 3.48 13.41 3.23
C LEU A 75 3.03 14.54 2.30
N HIS A 76 2.51 14.16 1.15
CA HIS A 76 1.84 15.05 0.21
C HIS A 76 0.33 14.93 0.37
N VAL A 77 -0.41 16.03 0.19
CA VAL A 77 -1.88 16.04 0.13
C VAL A 77 -2.32 16.55 -1.22
N TYR A 78 -3.12 15.77 -1.94
CA TYR A 78 -3.61 16.06 -3.28
C TYR A 78 -5.13 16.19 -3.33
N ASP A 79 -5.62 16.93 -4.32
CA ASP A 79 -7.02 16.82 -4.76
C ASP A 79 -7.23 15.66 -5.76
N LEU A 80 -8.48 15.37 -6.11
CA LEU A 80 -8.83 14.32 -7.08
C LEU A 80 -8.45 14.63 -8.53
N ALA A 81 -7.99 15.86 -8.82
CA ALA A 81 -7.38 16.20 -10.11
C ALA A 81 -5.87 16.01 -10.09
N GLY A 82 -5.31 15.58 -8.95
CA GLY A 82 -3.90 15.29 -8.76
C GLY A 82 -3.04 16.47 -8.34
N ARG A 83 -3.63 17.65 -8.11
CA ARG A 83 -2.83 18.84 -7.75
C ARG A 83 -2.40 18.76 -6.30
N GLU A 84 -1.13 19.03 -6.02
CA GLU A 84 -0.66 19.15 -4.64
C GLU A 84 -1.30 20.38 -3.98
N LEU A 85 -1.91 20.15 -2.82
CA LEU A 85 -2.52 21.19 -1.99
C LEU A 85 -1.62 21.58 -0.83
N SER A 86 -0.92 20.60 -0.24
CA SER A 86 0.03 20.82 0.82
C SER A 86 1.07 19.70 0.90
N PHE A 87 2.15 19.97 1.63
CA PHE A 87 3.20 19.01 1.92
C PHE A 87 3.66 19.16 3.38
N MET A 88 3.87 18.05 4.06
CA MET A 88 4.42 17.98 5.41
C MET A 88 5.77 17.25 5.39
N PRO A 89 6.90 17.94 5.67
CA PRO A 89 8.20 17.29 5.71
C PRO A 89 8.30 16.37 6.93
N ALA A 90 8.56 15.10 6.67
CA ALA A 90 8.79 14.06 7.66
C ALA A 90 9.57 12.89 7.01
N PRO A 91 10.89 13.03 6.80
CA PRO A 91 11.68 12.00 6.15
C PRO A 91 11.60 10.66 6.90
N GLY A 92 11.43 9.57 6.15
CA GLY A 92 11.38 8.21 6.71
C GLY A 92 9.98 7.72 7.08
N LEU A 93 8.90 8.39 6.64
CA LEU A 93 7.56 7.79 6.67
C LEU A 93 7.41 6.81 5.50
N ASN A 94 6.93 5.58 5.70
CA ASN A 94 6.82 4.57 4.64
C ASN A 94 5.40 4.51 4.06
N ASN A 95 4.49 3.87 4.79
CA ASN A 95 3.06 3.75 4.45
C ASN A 95 2.21 4.77 5.23
N VAL A 96 0.99 5.01 4.77
CA VAL A 96 0.03 5.91 5.43
C VAL A 96 -1.38 5.37 5.35
N ASP A 97 -2.14 5.53 6.43
CA ASP A 97 -3.58 5.32 6.43
C ASP A 97 -4.29 6.49 7.15
N LEU A 98 -5.57 6.66 6.91
CA LEU A 98 -6.39 7.74 7.43
C LEU A 98 -7.50 7.21 8.33
N VAL A 99 -7.71 7.92 9.44
CA VAL A 99 -8.84 7.65 10.34
C VAL A 99 -9.65 8.91 10.56
N GLU A 100 -10.97 8.79 10.42
CA GLU A 100 -11.93 9.82 10.83
C GLU A 100 -12.59 9.40 12.13
N LEU A 101 -12.38 10.19 13.19
CA LEU A 101 -12.96 9.93 14.50
C LEU A 101 -14.42 10.40 14.57
N PRO A 102 -15.23 9.89 15.51
CA PRO A 102 -16.64 10.28 15.65
C PRO A 102 -16.88 11.77 15.90
N ASP A 103 -15.87 12.50 16.37
CA ASP A 103 -15.92 13.95 16.57
C ASP A 103 -15.52 14.78 15.33
N GLY A 104 -15.23 14.12 14.20
CA GLY A 104 -14.88 14.73 12.92
C GLY A 104 -13.39 15.05 12.75
N ARG A 105 -12.53 14.71 13.72
CA ARG A 105 -11.08 14.79 13.51
C ARG A 105 -10.65 13.74 12.49
N VAL A 106 -9.81 14.16 11.53
CA VAL A 106 -9.15 13.28 10.58
C VAL A 106 -7.67 13.22 10.92
N LEU A 107 -7.12 12.01 11.02
CA LEU A 107 -5.70 11.78 11.31
C LEU A 107 -5.07 10.99 10.18
N ALA A 108 -3.83 11.34 9.86
CA ALA A 108 -2.90 10.54 9.07
C ALA A 108 -1.96 9.79 10.00
N LEU A 109 -1.89 8.48 9.81
CA LEU A 109 -1.10 7.55 10.59
C LEU A 109 -0.10 6.91 9.64
N SER A 110 1.18 7.13 9.90
CA SER A 110 2.24 6.64 9.03
C SER A 110 3.23 5.80 9.81
N SER A 111 3.68 4.72 9.21
CA SER A 111 4.84 4.00 9.73
C SER A 111 6.07 4.89 9.60
N ASP A 112 6.89 4.94 10.65
CA ASP A 112 8.09 5.77 10.73
C ASP A 112 9.32 4.88 10.95
N ARG A 113 10.22 4.91 9.96
CA ARG A 113 11.50 4.17 9.90
C ARG A 113 12.73 5.07 10.03
N SER A 114 12.57 6.26 10.59
CA SER A 114 13.70 7.12 10.98
C SER A 114 14.61 6.48 12.05
N ASP A 115 14.06 5.53 12.82
CA ASP A 115 14.80 4.58 13.64
C ASP A 115 14.65 3.17 13.03
N LEU A 116 15.78 2.54 12.68
CA LEU A 116 15.80 1.22 12.03
C LEU A 116 15.68 0.05 13.02
N GLU A 117 15.85 0.30 14.31
CA GLU A 117 15.79 -0.73 15.35
C GLU A 117 14.45 -0.72 16.11
N THR A 118 13.73 0.41 16.08
CA THR A 118 12.46 0.59 16.77
C THR A 118 11.42 1.20 15.83
N ALA A 119 10.34 0.47 15.59
CA ALA A 119 9.24 0.91 14.75
C ALA A 119 8.39 1.94 15.49
N HIS A 120 7.99 2.98 14.77
CA HIS A 120 7.15 4.03 15.30
C HIS A 120 5.93 4.28 14.39
N VAL A 121 4.89 4.86 14.97
CA VAL A 121 3.78 5.45 14.22
C VAL A 121 3.85 6.97 14.37
N SER A 122 3.99 7.68 13.26
CA SER A 122 3.82 9.12 13.19
C SER A 122 2.33 9.44 13.05
N VAL A 123 1.84 10.38 13.85
CA VAL A 123 0.45 10.82 13.84
C VAL A 123 0.40 12.30 13.50
N ALA A 124 -0.32 12.64 12.43
CA ALA A 124 -0.62 14.00 12.05
C ALA A 124 -2.13 14.22 11.95
N ARG A 125 -2.61 15.40 12.32
CA ARG A 125 -3.99 15.82 12.06
C ARG A 125 -4.08 16.37 10.65
N LEU A 126 -5.02 15.87 9.85
CA LEU A 126 -5.43 16.45 8.58
C LEU A 126 -6.56 17.45 8.82
N ASP A 127 -6.37 18.69 8.41
CA ASP A 127 -7.44 19.69 8.31
C ASP A 127 -8.08 19.60 6.91
N PRO A 128 -9.32 19.12 6.78
CA PRO A 128 -9.92 18.92 5.45
C PRO A 128 -10.29 20.21 4.72
N ASP A 129 -10.39 21.35 5.42
CA ASP A 129 -10.72 22.64 4.80
C ASP A 129 -9.49 23.28 4.16
N THR A 130 -8.32 23.12 4.80
CA THR A 130 -7.05 23.71 4.33
C THR A 130 -6.13 22.69 3.66
N ALA A 131 -6.47 21.40 3.73
CA ALA A 131 -5.64 20.26 3.35
C ALA A 131 -4.29 20.20 4.08
N ALA A 132 -4.13 20.91 5.20
CA ALA A 132 -2.87 20.96 5.95
C ALA A 132 -2.74 19.76 6.89
N LEU A 133 -1.54 19.20 6.97
CA LEU A 133 -1.15 18.20 7.95
C LEU A 133 -0.36 18.84 9.09
N THR A 134 -0.75 18.57 10.33
CA THR A 134 -0.04 19.05 11.54
C THR A 134 0.39 17.85 12.38
N PRO A 135 1.70 17.61 12.59
CA PRO A 135 2.15 16.55 13.49
C PRO A 135 1.60 16.73 14.90
N ILE A 136 1.11 15.66 15.51
CA ILE A 136 0.59 15.67 16.89
C ILE A 136 1.27 14.65 17.81
N ALA A 137 1.74 13.51 17.29
CA ALA A 137 2.41 12.50 18.10
C ALA A 137 3.38 11.65 17.26
N ARG A 138 4.32 10.99 17.95
CA ARG A 138 5.16 9.92 17.42
C ARG A 138 5.22 8.83 18.48
N ILE A 139 4.66 7.67 18.17
CA ILE A 139 4.39 6.60 19.12
C ILE A 139 5.39 5.49 18.91
N GLU A 140 6.04 5.02 19.96
CA GLU A 140 6.88 3.83 19.91
C GLU A 140 5.99 2.58 19.86
N VAL A 141 6.18 1.75 18.84
CA VAL A 141 5.40 0.51 18.67
C VAL A 141 6.18 -0.67 19.27
N GLY A 142 7.44 -0.84 18.86
CA GLY A 142 8.29 -1.93 19.34
C GLY A 142 9.48 -2.21 18.43
N PRO A 143 10.28 -3.25 18.73
CA PRO A 143 11.46 -3.59 17.95
C PRO A 143 11.18 -3.89 16.47
N GLY A 144 12.00 -3.32 15.57
CA GLY A 144 11.95 -3.53 14.12
C GLY A 144 12.06 -2.23 13.32
N GLU A 145 12.28 -2.36 12.02
CA GLU A 145 12.23 -1.23 11.09
C GLU A 145 10.79 -1.02 10.63
N GLY A 146 10.23 0.18 10.86
CA GLY A 146 8.88 0.54 10.41
C GLY A 146 8.70 0.30 8.90
N TYR A 147 7.55 -0.23 8.51
CA TYR A 147 7.27 -0.63 7.11
C TYR A 147 5.77 -0.59 6.83
N GLY A 148 5.07 -1.73 6.73
CA GLY A 148 3.61 -1.75 6.57
C GLY A 148 2.84 -1.15 7.74
N ILE A 149 1.72 -0.45 7.44
CA ILE A 149 0.75 0.06 8.42
C ILE A 149 -0.66 0.04 7.83
N CYS A 150 -1.67 -0.19 8.67
CA CYS A 150 -3.06 0.06 8.31
C CYS A 150 -3.94 0.29 9.54
N MET A 151 -5.04 0.99 9.35
CA MET A 151 -6.08 1.27 10.33
C MET A 151 -6.97 0.05 10.54
N GLY A 152 -7.38 -0.14 11.79
CA GLY A 152 -8.36 -1.14 12.21
C GLY A 152 -9.72 -0.53 12.52
N GLU A 153 -10.31 -0.96 13.63
CA GLU A 153 -11.62 -0.51 14.08
C GLU A 153 -11.56 0.87 14.76
N VAL A 154 -12.62 1.66 14.59
CA VAL A 154 -12.88 2.90 15.34
C VAL A 154 -14.15 2.69 16.17
N ASP A 155 -14.01 2.78 17.48
CA ASP A 155 -15.09 2.63 18.44
C ASP A 155 -15.93 3.90 18.56
N GLY A 156 -17.17 3.74 19.04
CA GLY A 156 -18.10 4.86 19.23
C GLY A 156 -17.68 5.87 20.30
N ASP A 157 -16.75 5.50 21.20
CA ASP A 157 -16.14 6.42 22.17
C ASP A 157 -14.88 7.12 21.62
N GLY A 158 -14.51 6.83 20.37
CA GLY A 158 -13.36 7.41 19.69
C GLY A 158 -12.04 6.70 19.95
N SER A 159 -12.00 5.56 20.65
CA SER A 159 -10.81 4.69 20.58
C SER A 159 -10.69 4.07 19.19
N PHE A 160 -9.46 3.77 18.79
CA PHE A 160 -9.20 3.15 17.50
C PHE A 160 -7.93 2.28 17.54
N THR A 161 -7.76 1.43 16.54
CA THR A 161 -6.63 0.50 16.46
C THR A 161 -5.79 0.76 15.22
N VAL A 162 -4.47 0.68 15.36
CA VAL A 162 -3.50 0.60 14.26
C VAL A 162 -2.82 -0.76 14.27
N PHE A 163 -2.58 -1.30 13.09
CA PHE A 163 -1.68 -2.43 12.88
C PHE A 163 -0.39 -1.95 12.23
N SER A 164 0.74 -2.45 12.73
CA SER A 164 2.05 -2.18 12.12
C SER A 164 2.75 -3.51 11.83
N ALA A 165 3.32 -3.62 10.64
CA ALA A 165 4.02 -4.80 10.16
C ALA A 165 5.47 -4.45 9.78
N PRO A 166 6.40 -4.33 10.76
CA PRO A 166 7.81 -4.12 10.47
C PRO A 166 8.44 -5.22 9.60
N LYS A 167 9.52 -4.88 8.90
CA LYS A 167 10.19 -5.69 7.85
C LYS A 167 10.55 -7.15 8.17
N LYS A 168 10.55 -7.56 9.44
CA LYS A 168 10.98 -8.92 9.86
C LYS A 168 9.81 -9.82 10.28
N GLY A 169 8.59 -9.45 9.91
CA GLY A 169 7.43 -10.33 10.02
C GLY A 169 6.65 -10.21 11.32
N ILE A 170 7.10 -9.45 12.32
CA ILE A 170 6.29 -9.20 13.51
C ILE A 170 5.10 -8.30 13.15
N VAL A 171 3.93 -8.57 13.73
CA VAL A 171 2.73 -7.75 13.55
C VAL A 171 2.29 -7.23 14.91
N TYR A 172 2.25 -5.92 15.05
CA TYR A 172 1.81 -5.22 16.25
C TYR A 172 0.37 -4.75 16.11
N ARG A 173 -0.32 -4.70 17.26
CA ARG A 173 -1.61 -4.03 17.42
C ARG A 173 -1.43 -2.92 18.45
N THR A 174 -1.79 -1.70 18.08
CA THR A 174 -1.72 -0.54 18.96
C THR A 174 -3.12 0.05 19.12
N ALA A 175 -3.66 -0.02 20.34
CA ALA A 175 -4.90 0.66 20.70
C ALA A 175 -4.59 2.12 21.06
N LEU A 176 -5.41 3.04 20.57
CA LEU A 176 -5.19 4.49 20.63
C LEU A 176 -6.46 5.18 21.11
N GLN A 177 -6.33 6.17 22.00
CA GLN A 177 -7.45 6.97 22.48
C GLN A 177 -6.98 8.36 22.90
N PHE A 178 -7.80 9.39 22.66
CA PHE A 178 -7.54 10.72 23.18
C PHE A 178 -8.08 10.90 24.60
N GLU A 179 -7.22 11.33 25.51
CA GLU A 179 -7.58 11.90 26.81
C GLU A 179 -7.36 13.43 26.78
N GLY A 180 -8.38 14.17 26.34
CA GLY A 180 -8.21 15.59 26.01
C GLY A 180 -7.43 15.76 24.71
N GLU A 181 -6.28 16.44 24.77
CA GLU A 181 -5.36 16.58 23.62
C GLU A 181 -4.25 15.53 23.60
N GLU A 182 -4.08 14.77 24.69
CA GLU A 182 -3.07 13.71 24.79
C GLU A 182 -3.57 12.44 24.11
N LEU A 183 -2.70 11.82 23.31
CA LEU A 183 -2.97 10.53 22.68
C LEU A 183 -2.33 9.45 23.54
N ILE A 184 -3.18 8.63 24.16
CA ILE A 184 -2.77 7.48 24.95
C ILE A 184 -2.73 6.27 24.04
N ASP A 185 -1.66 5.48 24.15
CA ASP A 185 -1.44 4.28 23.36
C ASP A 185 -1.18 3.04 24.23
N LYS A 186 -1.50 1.88 23.67
CA LYS A 186 -1.12 0.58 24.22
C LYS A 186 -0.83 -0.39 23.09
N THR A 187 0.45 -0.75 22.97
CA THR A 187 0.92 -1.71 21.95
C THR A 187 1.10 -3.12 22.51
N GLU A 188 0.74 -4.11 21.72
CA GLU A 188 1.08 -5.52 21.94
C GLU A 188 1.45 -6.22 20.63
N THR A 189 2.19 -7.32 20.75
CA THR A 189 2.41 -8.22 19.61
C THR A 189 1.15 -9.03 19.38
N LEU A 190 0.54 -8.88 18.20
CA LEU A 190 -0.61 -9.66 17.78
C LEU A 190 -0.18 -11.04 17.29
N THR A 191 0.75 -11.07 16.34
CA THR A 191 1.24 -12.30 15.71
C THR A 191 2.57 -12.06 14.99
N SER A 192 3.02 -13.03 14.21
CA SER A 192 4.09 -12.84 13.24
C SER A 192 3.86 -13.67 11.97
N VAL A 193 4.39 -13.21 10.85
CA VAL A 193 4.56 -13.97 9.60
C VAL A 193 6.03 -14.37 9.41
N PRO A 194 6.35 -15.38 8.57
CA PRO A 194 7.70 -15.92 8.45
C PRO A 194 8.78 -14.95 7.93
N SER A 195 8.44 -14.06 7.00
CA SER A 195 9.39 -13.12 6.36
C SER A 195 8.79 -11.73 6.19
N GLN A 196 9.33 -10.92 5.27
CA GLN A 196 9.05 -9.49 5.14
C GLN A 196 7.59 -9.23 4.73
N PRO A 197 6.80 -8.51 5.55
CA PRO A 197 5.47 -8.04 5.18
C PRO A 197 5.46 -6.54 4.89
N GLU A 198 4.58 -6.10 4.01
CA GLU A 198 4.32 -4.67 3.79
C GLU A 198 2.83 -4.38 3.66
N GLY A 199 2.19 -4.94 2.64
CA GLY A 199 0.76 -4.78 2.42
C GLY A 199 -0.08 -5.07 3.67
N CYS A 200 -0.93 -4.13 4.06
CA CYS A 200 -1.74 -4.20 5.27
C CYS A 200 -3.13 -3.65 4.95
N ILE A 201 -4.18 -4.42 5.23
CA ILE A 201 -5.55 -3.88 5.19
C ILE A 201 -6.44 -4.62 6.19
N ALA A 202 -7.25 -3.90 6.96
CA ALA A 202 -8.21 -4.50 7.88
C ALA A 202 -9.63 -4.49 7.31
N ASP A 203 -10.41 -5.53 7.63
CA ASP A 203 -11.86 -5.54 7.50
C ASP A 203 -12.51 -5.61 8.90
N PRO A 204 -12.83 -4.45 9.51
CA PRO A 204 -13.48 -4.40 10.82
C PRO A 204 -14.83 -5.14 10.86
N ARG A 205 -15.52 -5.30 9.73
CA ARG A 205 -16.83 -5.97 9.70
C ARG A 205 -16.72 -7.46 10.03
N THR A 206 -15.58 -8.06 9.72
CA THR A 206 -15.32 -9.49 9.91
C THR A 206 -14.28 -9.77 10.98
N GLY A 207 -13.63 -8.74 11.54
CA GLY A 207 -12.55 -8.94 12.50
C GLY A 207 -11.26 -9.48 11.87
N THR A 208 -11.08 -9.31 10.54
CA THR A 208 -9.96 -9.89 9.80
C THR A 208 -8.95 -8.81 9.40
N LEU A 209 -7.68 -9.03 9.71
CA LEU A 209 -6.54 -8.29 9.19
C LEU A 209 -5.91 -9.10 8.06
N TYR A 210 -5.66 -8.47 6.92
CA TYR A 210 -4.90 -9.05 5.82
C TYR A 210 -3.50 -8.45 5.78
N ILE A 211 -2.49 -9.32 5.71
CA ILE A 211 -1.08 -8.93 5.60
C ILE A 211 -0.47 -9.62 4.37
N GLY A 212 0.12 -8.84 3.47
CA GLY A 212 0.96 -9.33 2.37
C GLY A 212 2.35 -9.63 2.89
N GLU A 213 2.75 -10.90 2.88
CA GLU A 213 4.14 -11.31 2.99
C GLU A 213 4.70 -11.39 1.57
N GLU A 214 5.61 -10.49 1.22
CA GLU A 214 6.04 -10.16 -0.15
C GLU A 214 6.29 -11.40 -1.02
N ALA A 215 7.09 -12.33 -0.50
CA ALA A 215 7.53 -13.52 -1.22
C ALA A 215 6.63 -14.76 -1.03
N ALA A 216 5.61 -14.70 -0.18
CA ALA A 216 4.81 -15.87 0.20
C ALA A 216 3.33 -15.74 -0.17
N GLY A 217 2.73 -14.55 -0.03
CA GLY A 217 1.32 -14.32 -0.34
C GLY A 217 0.59 -13.53 0.74
N ILE A 218 -0.74 -13.66 0.76
CA ILE A 218 -1.63 -12.91 1.64
C ILE A 218 -2.05 -13.80 2.81
N TRP A 219 -1.81 -13.32 4.02
CA TRP A 219 -2.30 -13.90 5.27
C TRP A 219 -3.62 -13.25 5.66
N ALA A 220 -4.60 -14.04 6.10
CA ALA A 220 -5.74 -13.55 6.87
C ALA A 220 -5.51 -13.87 8.35
N ILE A 221 -5.65 -12.87 9.20
CA ILE A 221 -5.30 -12.88 10.62
C ILE A 221 -6.54 -12.43 11.41
N ASP A 222 -6.93 -13.19 12.42
CA ASP A 222 -7.96 -12.76 13.37
C ASP A 222 -7.40 -11.59 14.21
N MET A 223 -8.06 -10.44 14.15
CA MET A 223 -7.60 -9.22 14.80
C MET A 223 -7.59 -9.29 16.32
N GLN A 224 -8.28 -10.26 16.93
CA GLN A 224 -8.35 -10.46 18.37
C GLN A 224 -7.36 -11.51 18.87
N THR A 225 -7.27 -12.67 18.20
CA THR A 225 -6.47 -13.81 18.65
C THR A 225 -5.08 -13.88 18.01
N GLY A 226 -4.89 -13.24 16.86
CA GLY A 226 -3.67 -13.37 16.06
C GLY A 226 -3.55 -14.71 15.32
N ASP A 227 -4.59 -15.55 15.36
CA ASP A 227 -4.66 -16.78 14.57
C ASP A 227 -4.64 -16.43 13.09
N LYS A 228 -3.84 -17.15 12.30
CA LYS A 228 -3.60 -16.80 10.90
C LYS A 228 -3.68 -17.99 9.97
N ARG A 229 -4.10 -17.72 8.73
CA ARG A 229 -4.06 -18.66 7.61
C ARG A 229 -3.52 -17.94 6.37
N LEU A 230 -2.72 -18.63 5.57
CA LEU A 230 -2.37 -18.16 4.24
C LEU A 230 -3.60 -18.37 3.34
N VAL A 231 -4.06 -17.32 2.67
CA VAL A 231 -5.33 -17.29 1.92
C VAL A 231 -5.16 -17.12 0.43
N ALA A 232 -4.02 -16.57 0.01
CA ALA A 232 -3.57 -16.55 -1.37
C ALA A 232 -2.05 -16.72 -1.34
N GLU A 233 -1.50 -17.62 -2.15
CA GLU A 233 -0.05 -17.84 -2.24
C GLU A 233 0.53 -17.06 -3.42
N VAL A 234 1.81 -16.70 -3.34
CA VAL A 234 2.59 -16.36 -4.53
C VAL A 234 2.74 -17.64 -5.36
N ASP A 235 1.88 -17.78 -6.36
CA ASP A 235 1.79 -18.95 -7.24
C ASP A 235 2.41 -18.72 -8.62
N ASN A 236 2.96 -17.52 -8.84
CA ASN A 236 3.47 -17.05 -10.13
C ASN A 236 2.40 -17.06 -11.25
N ARG A 237 1.12 -16.97 -10.87
CA ARG A 237 -0.02 -16.90 -11.78
C ARG A 237 -0.93 -15.74 -11.41
N LEU A 238 -1.60 -15.78 -10.27
CA LEU A 238 -2.41 -14.69 -9.76
C LEU A 238 -1.53 -13.64 -9.07
N LEU A 239 -0.62 -14.11 -8.22
CA LEU A 239 0.36 -13.29 -7.52
C LEU A 239 1.76 -13.67 -7.97
N VAL A 240 2.49 -12.66 -8.44
CA VAL A 240 3.93 -12.72 -8.71
C VAL A 240 4.57 -11.82 -7.68
N ALA A 241 5.49 -12.38 -6.89
CA ALA A 241 6.19 -11.62 -5.86
C ALA A 241 6.90 -10.39 -6.46
N ASP A 242 6.89 -9.24 -5.80
CA ASP A 242 6.44 -9.07 -4.41
C ASP A 242 4.93 -8.72 -4.27
N VAL A 243 4.30 -9.21 -3.19
CA VAL A 243 2.93 -8.84 -2.79
C VAL A 243 2.99 -7.59 -1.92
N GLU A 244 2.71 -6.46 -2.55
CA GLU A 244 2.81 -5.14 -1.92
C GLU A 244 1.46 -4.66 -1.37
N GLY A 245 1.05 -3.42 -1.66
CA GLY A 245 -0.15 -2.81 -1.14
C GLY A 245 -1.39 -3.70 -1.28
N LEU A 246 -2.23 -3.67 -0.25
CA LEU A 246 -3.53 -4.34 -0.21
C LEU A 246 -4.62 -3.30 -0.05
N ALA A 247 -5.72 -3.45 -0.79
CA ALA A 247 -6.88 -2.57 -0.68
C ALA A 247 -8.19 -3.39 -0.65
N ILE A 248 -9.24 -2.82 -0.07
CA ILE A 248 -10.53 -3.51 0.10
C ILE A 248 -11.70 -2.67 -0.44
N ALA A 249 -12.59 -3.31 -1.19
CA ALA A 249 -13.89 -2.75 -1.57
C ALA A 249 -15.00 -3.52 -0.83
N PRO A 250 -15.38 -3.12 0.39
CA PRO A 250 -16.34 -3.85 1.21
C PRO A 250 -17.77 -3.76 0.66
N GLU A 251 -18.47 -4.90 0.63
CA GLU A 251 -19.90 -4.98 0.31
C GLU A 251 -20.68 -5.74 1.39
N GLY A 252 -21.78 -5.16 1.86
CA GLY A 252 -22.62 -5.80 2.86
C GLY A 252 -21.88 -6.12 4.17
N ARG A 253 -22.15 -7.30 4.75
CA ARG A 253 -21.60 -7.68 6.06
C ARG A 253 -20.18 -8.22 5.99
N ASP A 254 -19.86 -9.00 4.96
CA ASP A 254 -18.61 -9.78 4.86
C ASP A 254 -18.15 -9.96 3.40
N GLY A 255 -18.89 -9.41 2.44
CA GLY A 255 -18.59 -9.52 1.01
C GLY A 255 -17.74 -8.37 0.50
N GLY A 256 -17.58 -8.35 -0.82
CA GLY A 256 -16.81 -7.34 -1.55
C GLY A 256 -15.57 -7.94 -2.20
N TYR A 257 -14.54 -7.11 -2.33
CA TYR A 257 -13.29 -7.47 -3.01
C TYR A 257 -12.08 -7.11 -2.16
N LEU A 258 -11.04 -7.93 -2.24
CA LEU A 258 -9.69 -7.58 -1.85
C LEU A 258 -8.85 -7.47 -3.13
N VAL A 259 -8.05 -6.40 -3.23
CA VAL A 259 -7.11 -6.16 -4.32
C VAL A 259 -5.70 -6.19 -3.74
N ALA A 260 -4.78 -6.83 -4.45
CA ALA A 260 -3.37 -6.89 -4.08
C ALA A 260 -2.50 -6.42 -5.24
N SER A 261 -1.50 -5.59 -4.94
CA SER A 261 -0.43 -5.27 -5.88
C SER A 261 0.47 -6.51 -6.05
N SER A 262 0.54 -7.01 -7.28
CA SER A 262 1.44 -8.08 -7.73
C SER A 262 2.59 -7.39 -8.45
N GLN A 263 3.54 -6.87 -7.68
CA GLN A 263 4.55 -5.90 -8.14
C GLN A 263 5.45 -6.54 -9.20
N GLY A 264 5.85 -7.80 -9.02
CA GLY A 264 6.82 -8.47 -9.90
C GLY A 264 6.41 -8.61 -11.37
N ASP A 265 5.13 -8.43 -11.69
CA ASP A 265 4.64 -8.40 -13.06
C ASP A 265 3.69 -7.22 -13.34
N ASN A 266 3.79 -6.14 -12.56
CA ASN A 266 3.06 -4.88 -12.76
C ASN A 266 1.54 -5.08 -12.91
N ALA A 267 0.94 -5.89 -12.04
CA ALA A 267 -0.48 -6.23 -12.10
C ALA A 267 -1.15 -6.16 -10.72
N TYR A 268 -2.48 -6.25 -10.74
CA TYR A 268 -3.31 -6.24 -9.55
C TYR A 268 -4.20 -7.47 -9.54
N ALA A 269 -4.07 -8.30 -8.52
CA ALA A 269 -4.91 -9.48 -8.32
C ALA A 269 -6.17 -9.11 -7.54
N VAL A 270 -7.33 -9.64 -7.94
CA VAL A 270 -8.62 -9.35 -7.31
C VAL A 270 -9.24 -10.65 -6.79
N PHE A 271 -9.65 -10.63 -5.54
CA PHE A 271 -10.26 -11.74 -4.82
C PHE A 271 -11.64 -11.32 -4.28
N ARG A 272 -12.58 -12.26 -4.23
CA ARG A 272 -13.91 -12.05 -3.62
C ARG A 272 -13.86 -12.37 -2.13
N LEU A 273 -14.45 -11.49 -1.33
CA LEU A 273 -14.60 -11.71 0.12
C LEU A 273 -15.89 -12.48 0.45
N PRO A 274 -15.91 -13.23 1.57
CA PRO A 274 -14.81 -13.45 2.52
C PRO A 274 -13.91 -14.64 2.17
N GLY A 275 -14.27 -15.43 1.15
CA GLY A 275 -13.61 -16.70 0.82
C GLY A 275 -12.24 -16.55 0.17
N MET A 276 -11.89 -15.36 -0.31
CA MET A 276 -10.70 -15.07 -1.11
C MET A 276 -10.69 -15.82 -2.44
N GLU A 277 -11.87 -16.08 -3.02
CA GLU A 277 -11.96 -16.70 -4.35
C GLU A 277 -11.40 -15.75 -5.43
N PRO A 278 -10.48 -16.21 -6.29
CA PRO A 278 -9.96 -15.36 -7.36
C PRO A 278 -11.07 -14.88 -8.31
N VAL A 279 -11.10 -13.58 -8.58
CA VAL A 279 -11.96 -12.94 -9.58
C VAL A 279 -11.19 -12.80 -10.89
N GLY A 280 -9.93 -12.38 -10.83
CA GLY A 280 -9.08 -12.16 -11.99
C GLY A 280 -7.95 -11.19 -11.69
N ARG A 281 -7.34 -10.65 -12.75
CA ARG A 281 -6.22 -9.71 -12.66
C ARG A 281 -6.47 -8.53 -13.60
N PHE A 282 -6.01 -7.35 -13.22
CA PHE A 282 -5.97 -6.19 -14.10
C PHE A 282 -4.61 -5.49 -14.07
N ARG A 283 -4.35 -4.64 -15.07
CA ARG A 283 -3.20 -3.71 -15.12
C ARG A 283 -3.68 -2.32 -15.50
N ILE A 284 -2.98 -1.30 -15.03
CA ILE A 284 -3.15 0.07 -15.53
C ILE A 284 -2.20 0.23 -16.72
N GLY A 285 -2.73 0.06 -17.92
CA GLY A 285 -1.96 0.19 -19.15
C GLY A 285 -1.83 1.64 -19.61
N ALA A 286 -0.95 1.85 -20.59
CA ALA A 286 -0.67 3.18 -21.13
C ALA A 286 -1.94 3.88 -21.65
N GLY A 287 -2.30 4.98 -20.99
CA GLY A 287 -3.39 5.87 -21.39
C GLY A 287 -2.91 7.31 -21.57
N ALA A 288 -3.80 8.27 -21.29
CA ALA A 288 -3.46 9.69 -21.29
C ALA A 288 -2.46 10.08 -20.19
N PHE A 289 -2.38 9.29 -19.12
CA PHE A 289 -1.56 9.52 -17.91
C PHE A 289 -0.49 8.42 -17.72
N GLY A 290 -0.05 7.78 -18.81
CA GLY A 290 0.89 6.66 -18.74
C GLY A 290 0.25 5.36 -18.22
N SER A 291 1.11 4.43 -17.79
CA SER A 291 0.78 3.16 -17.13
C SER A 291 1.22 3.21 -15.67
N THR A 292 1.06 2.11 -14.94
CA THR A 292 1.82 1.87 -13.69
C THR A 292 2.79 0.72 -13.88
N GLU A 293 3.97 0.85 -13.27
CA GLU A 293 4.94 -0.24 -13.10
C GLU A 293 5.52 -0.17 -11.68
N GLU A 294 5.98 -1.31 -11.16
CA GLU A 294 6.63 -1.42 -9.85
C GLU A 294 5.76 -0.84 -8.72
N THR A 295 4.44 -1.04 -8.77
CA THR A 295 3.51 -0.48 -7.77
C THR A 295 3.76 -1.05 -6.38
N ASP A 296 4.12 -0.17 -5.44
CA ASP A 296 4.13 -0.44 -4.00
C ASP A 296 2.69 -0.38 -3.43
N GLY A 297 2.27 0.79 -2.94
CA GLY A 297 0.99 0.99 -2.27
C GLY A 297 -0.20 1.22 -3.20
N ILE A 298 -1.38 0.79 -2.73
CA ILE A 298 -2.68 0.94 -3.39
C ILE A 298 -3.76 1.26 -2.36
N GLU A 299 -4.79 2.00 -2.78
CA GLU A 299 -5.95 2.32 -1.96
C GLU A 299 -7.24 2.26 -2.80
N LEU A 300 -8.34 1.88 -2.17
CA LEU A 300 -9.62 1.67 -2.81
C LEU A 300 -10.79 2.11 -1.94
N ASP A 301 -11.61 3.01 -2.48
CA ASP A 301 -12.93 3.30 -1.92
C ASP A 301 -14.01 3.09 -2.99
N PRO A 302 -14.94 2.13 -2.81
CA PRO A 302 -15.96 1.81 -3.81
C PRO A 302 -17.10 2.84 -3.87
N ARG A 303 -17.12 3.86 -3.00
CA ARG A 303 -18.16 4.89 -2.98
C ARG A 303 -17.91 5.93 -4.08
N ALA A 304 -18.95 6.65 -4.49
CA ALA A 304 -18.81 7.70 -5.49
C ALA A 304 -18.01 8.91 -4.96
N PHE A 305 -17.12 9.45 -5.81
CA PHE A 305 -16.32 10.67 -5.61
C PHE A 305 -16.69 11.79 -6.60
N GLY A 306 -17.95 11.80 -7.05
CA GLY A 306 -18.45 12.74 -8.04
C GLY A 306 -18.32 12.23 -9.48
N PRO A 307 -18.51 13.11 -10.49
CA PRO A 307 -18.67 12.68 -11.88
C PRO A 307 -17.44 11.99 -12.51
N ALA A 308 -16.23 12.27 -12.01
CA ALA A 308 -15.01 11.63 -12.50
C ALA A 308 -14.88 10.17 -12.04
N PHE A 309 -15.45 9.84 -10.87
CA PHE A 309 -15.35 8.54 -10.21
C PHE A 309 -16.74 8.12 -9.67
N PRO A 310 -17.71 7.86 -10.56
CA PRO A 310 -19.10 7.64 -10.15
C PRO A 310 -19.33 6.30 -9.42
N GLY A 311 -18.47 5.31 -9.63
CA GLY A 311 -18.55 3.98 -9.02
C GLY A 311 -17.30 3.55 -8.26
N GLY A 312 -16.58 4.51 -7.66
CA GLY A 312 -15.40 4.26 -6.83
C GLY A 312 -14.09 4.75 -7.42
N LEU A 313 -13.12 4.92 -6.54
CA LEU A 313 -11.77 5.40 -6.82
C LEU A 313 -10.77 4.34 -6.36
N PHE A 314 -9.93 3.90 -7.30
CA PHE A 314 -8.74 3.11 -7.05
C PHE A 314 -7.50 3.98 -7.30
N VAL A 315 -6.59 4.04 -6.34
CA VAL A 315 -5.34 4.78 -6.43
C VAL A 315 -4.18 3.79 -6.35
N ALA A 316 -3.21 3.92 -7.25
CA ALA A 316 -2.04 3.07 -7.27
C ALA A 316 -0.79 3.93 -7.47
N GLN A 317 0.26 3.63 -6.70
CA GLN A 317 1.59 4.20 -6.94
C GLN A 317 2.13 3.76 -8.32
N ASP A 318 2.90 4.64 -8.95
CA ASP A 318 3.66 4.37 -10.17
C ASP A 318 5.16 4.58 -9.92
N GLY A 319 5.88 3.46 -9.85
CA GLY A 319 7.33 3.43 -9.66
C GLY A 319 8.12 3.96 -10.87
N MET A 320 7.49 4.01 -12.06
CA MET A 320 8.13 4.38 -13.34
C MET A 320 7.31 5.42 -14.12
N ASN A 321 7.20 6.62 -13.56
CA ASN A 321 6.46 7.73 -14.16
C ASN A 321 7.22 8.46 -15.30
N GLY A 322 7.62 7.72 -16.33
CA GLY A 322 8.34 8.23 -17.49
C GLY A 322 9.67 8.89 -17.14
N ALA A 323 9.80 10.20 -17.42
CA ALA A 323 11.00 10.97 -17.10
C ALA A 323 10.84 11.82 -15.81
N SER A 324 9.68 11.74 -15.16
CA SER A 324 9.35 12.47 -13.94
C SER A 324 9.68 11.64 -12.71
N ALA A 325 9.62 12.28 -11.52
CA ALA A 325 9.56 11.53 -10.28
C ALA A 325 8.29 10.66 -10.21
N GLN A 326 8.31 9.67 -9.33
CA GLN A 326 7.17 8.77 -9.08
C GLN A 326 5.93 9.55 -8.64
N ASN A 327 4.75 8.97 -8.85
CA ASN A 327 3.47 9.59 -8.51
C ASN A 327 2.38 8.53 -8.26
N PHE A 328 1.12 8.96 -8.19
CA PHE A 328 -0.02 8.05 -8.04
C PHE A 328 -0.99 8.21 -9.20
N LYS A 329 -1.47 7.09 -9.76
CA LYS A 329 -2.51 7.05 -10.80
C LYS A 329 -3.88 6.85 -10.18
N LEU A 330 -4.89 7.55 -10.70
CA LEU A 330 -6.28 7.46 -10.26
C LEU A 330 -7.11 6.75 -11.33
N VAL A 331 -7.77 5.68 -10.94
CA VAL A 331 -8.55 4.80 -11.82
C VAL A 331 -9.97 4.69 -11.29
N ARG A 332 -10.92 4.58 -12.21
CA ARG A 332 -12.31 4.29 -11.88
C ARG A 332 -12.47 2.83 -11.49
N TRP A 333 -12.95 2.57 -10.27
CA TRP A 333 -13.16 1.20 -9.78
C TRP A 333 -14.25 0.46 -10.57
N ASP A 334 -15.35 1.12 -10.92
CA ASP A 334 -16.40 0.51 -11.75
C ASP A 334 -15.87 0.03 -13.11
N ALA A 335 -14.96 0.77 -13.75
CA ALA A 335 -14.33 0.35 -14.99
C ALA A 335 -13.42 -0.89 -14.81
N VAL A 336 -12.80 -1.07 -13.65
CA VAL A 336 -12.04 -2.28 -13.31
C VAL A 336 -12.99 -3.48 -13.22
N LEU A 337 -14.10 -3.35 -12.50
CA LEU A 337 -15.10 -4.43 -12.41
C LEU A 337 -15.71 -4.78 -13.76
N GLU A 338 -16.10 -3.77 -14.56
CA GLU A 338 -16.62 -3.98 -15.92
C GLU A 338 -15.61 -4.75 -16.81
N ALA A 339 -14.32 -4.41 -16.72
CA ALA A 339 -13.27 -5.08 -17.48
C ALA A 339 -13.07 -6.54 -17.05
N LEU A 340 -13.13 -6.81 -15.74
CA LEU A 340 -13.01 -8.16 -15.19
C LEU A 340 -14.21 -9.03 -15.57
N GLU A 341 -15.43 -8.49 -15.54
CA GLU A 341 -16.65 -9.20 -15.93
C GLU A 341 -16.72 -9.53 -17.42
N ALA A 342 -16.10 -8.70 -18.26
CA ALA A 342 -16.08 -8.89 -19.71
C ALA A 342 -15.25 -10.11 -20.16
N VAL A 343 -14.40 -10.66 -19.29
CA VAL A 343 -13.58 -11.84 -19.58
C VAL A 343 -14.15 -13.06 -18.84
N PRO A 344 -14.57 -14.12 -19.55
CA PRO A 344 -15.04 -15.33 -18.88
C PRO A 344 -13.90 -15.96 -18.06
N PRO A 345 -14.20 -16.56 -16.89
CA PRO A 345 -13.18 -17.20 -16.08
C PRO A 345 -12.45 -18.27 -16.91
N ALA A 346 -11.12 -18.32 -16.78
CA ALA A 346 -10.32 -19.36 -17.41
C ALA A 346 -10.81 -20.75 -16.92
N PRO A 347 -10.92 -21.75 -17.82
CA PRO A 347 -11.49 -23.06 -17.51
C PRO A 347 -10.69 -23.87 -16.50
#